data_AF-A0A0A5G6F6-F1
#
_entry.id   AF-A0A0A5G6F6-F1
#
_cell.length_a   1.000
_cell.length_b   1.000
_cell.length_c   1.000
_cell.angle_alpha   90.00
_cell.angle_beta   90.00
_cell.angle_gamma   90.00
#
_symmetry.space_group_name_H-M   'P 1'
#
loop_
_entity.id
_entity.type
_entity.pdbx_description
1 polymer ?
#
loop_
_entity_poly.entity_id
_entity_poly.type
_entity_poly.pdbx_seq_one_letter_code
_entity_poly.pdbx_strand_id
1 'polypeptide(L)'
;MVIESEVWITAISGLSGAIIGGLASYWGSHVEIKHQNKLREKEDLEIKKRTSEMIKSFLIEELKMNNDKIKNLKPYLELDYDTFIADYQQTDIILPNDLRVNEFNNLKYELIKINIIPVKNIFNFYRMFELINNTNKLNVASKHEFNYIKINQERLESYINTYEKRFMDLYGSI
;
A
#
# COMPACT_ATOMS: atom_id res chain seq x y z
N MET A 1 -39.97 -37.48 -56.71
CA MET A 1 -39.11 -36.28 -56.79
C MET A 1 -39.70 -35.24 -55.84
N VAL A 2 -39.50 -35.44 -54.54
CA VAL A 2 -39.96 -34.56 -53.45
C VAL A 2 -38.92 -34.67 -52.34
N ILE A 3 -37.71 -34.16 -52.58
CA ILE A 3 -36.63 -34.19 -51.56
C ILE A 3 -35.90 -32.83 -51.47
N GLU A 4 -36.11 -31.89 -52.40
CA GLU A 4 -35.34 -30.64 -52.40
C GLU A 4 -35.95 -29.49 -51.58
N SER A 5 -37.23 -29.53 -51.19
CA SER A 5 -37.87 -28.41 -50.46
C SER A 5 -37.83 -28.50 -48.93
N GLU A 6 -37.64 -29.69 -48.34
CA GLU A 6 -37.56 -29.84 -46.87
C GLU A 6 -36.19 -29.47 -46.30
N VAL A 7 -35.12 -29.72 -47.06
CA VAL A 7 -33.74 -29.44 -46.62
C VAL A 7 -33.47 -27.94 -46.43
N TRP A 8 -34.12 -27.08 -47.23
CA TRP A 8 -33.95 -25.62 -47.15
C TRP A 8 -34.71 -24.99 -45.97
N ILE A 9 -35.87 -25.51 -45.58
CA ILE A 9 -36.64 -24.98 -44.44
C ILE A 9 -35.97 -25.37 -43.10
N THR A 10 -35.40 -26.58 -43.00
CA THR A 10 -34.64 -27.02 -41.82
C THR A 10 -33.29 -26.31 -41.69
N ALA A 11 -32.62 -25.99 -42.80
CA ALA A 11 -31.36 -25.24 -42.78
C ALA A 11 -31.56 -23.77 -42.36
N ILE A 12 -32.63 -23.10 -42.79
CA ILE A 12 -32.91 -21.69 -42.45
C ILE A 12 -33.44 -21.54 -41.01
N SER A 13 -34.24 -22.50 -40.53
CA SER A 13 -34.70 -22.55 -39.13
C SER A 13 -33.58 -22.93 -38.14
N GLY A 14 -32.68 -23.82 -38.55
CA GLY A 14 -31.46 -24.16 -37.80
C GLY A 14 -30.46 -23.00 -37.69
N LEU A 15 -30.29 -22.22 -38.75
CA LEU A 15 -29.42 -21.02 -38.75
C LEU A 15 -30.01 -19.87 -37.91
N SER A 16 -31.33 -19.68 -37.95
CA SER A 16 -32.00 -18.64 -37.16
C SER A 16 -31.98 -18.94 -35.65
N GLY A 17 -32.15 -20.22 -35.27
CA GLY A 17 -32.04 -20.68 -33.88
C GLY A 17 -30.61 -20.62 -33.34
N ALA A 18 -29.59 -20.92 -34.15
CA ALA A 18 -28.18 -20.84 -33.77
C ALA A 18 -27.68 -19.39 -33.60
N ILE A 19 -28.22 -18.44 -34.38
CA ILE A 19 -27.86 -17.02 -34.26
C ILE A 19 -28.51 -16.39 -33.01
N ILE A 20 -29.76 -16.71 -32.69
CA ILE A 20 -30.46 -16.20 -31.48
C ILE A 20 -29.92 -16.87 -30.22
N GLY A 21 -29.66 -18.19 -30.25
CA GLY A 21 -29.03 -18.93 -29.15
C GLY A 21 -27.56 -18.53 -28.94
N GLY A 22 -26.83 -18.22 -30.01
CA GLY A 22 -25.45 -17.73 -29.97
C GLY A 22 -25.33 -16.29 -29.47
N LEU A 23 -26.24 -15.38 -29.84
CA LEU A 23 -26.27 -14.00 -29.35
C LEU A 23 -26.76 -13.93 -27.89
N ALA A 24 -27.76 -14.71 -27.49
CA ALA A 24 -28.20 -14.81 -26.09
C ALA A 24 -27.14 -15.47 -25.19
N SER A 25 -26.43 -16.49 -25.69
CA SER A 25 -25.31 -17.11 -24.96
C SER A 25 -24.05 -16.23 -24.96
N TYR A 26 -23.81 -15.41 -25.98
CA TYR A 26 -22.71 -14.44 -25.99
C TYR A 26 -22.98 -13.25 -25.06
N TRP A 27 -24.23 -12.78 -24.96
CA TRP A 27 -24.62 -11.72 -24.02
C TRP A 27 -24.75 -12.25 -22.60
N GLY A 28 -25.32 -13.44 -22.39
CA GLY A 28 -25.38 -14.12 -21.11
C GLY A 28 -24.00 -14.51 -20.58
N SER A 29 -23.14 -15.12 -21.41
CA SER A 29 -21.77 -15.45 -21.02
C SER A 29 -20.87 -14.23 -20.90
N HIS A 30 -21.02 -13.15 -21.67
CA HIS A 30 -20.26 -11.91 -21.39
C HIS A 30 -20.73 -11.20 -20.14
N VAL A 31 -22.03 -11.21 -19.82
CA VAL A 31 -22.53 -10.66 -18.55
C VAL A 31 -22.06 -11.51 -17.39
N GLU A 32 -22.06 -12.83 -17.52
CA GLU A 32 -21.63 -13.77 -16.50
C GLU A 32 -20.11 -13.84 -16.35
N ILE A 33 -19.33 -13.76 -17.43
CA ILE A 33 -17.87 -13.61 -17.42
C ILE A 33 -17.49 -12.22 -16.90
N LYS A 34 -18.21 -11.15 -17.24
CA LYS A 34 -17.97 -9.82 -16.63
C LYS A 34 -18.36 -9.81 -15.15
N HIS A 35 -19.42 -10.52 -14.76
CA HIS A 35 -19.84 -10.63 -13.37
C HIS A 35 -18.85 -11.48 -12.57
N GLN A 36 -18.42 -12.63 -13.10
CA GLN A 36 -17.40 -13.49 -12.52
C GLN A 36 -16.02 -12.82 -12.51
N ASN A 37 -15.64 -12.05 -13.54
CA ASN A 37 -14.41 -11.26 -13.54
C ASN A 37 -14.50 -10.12 -12.52
N LYS A 38 -15.65 -9.44 -12.39
CA LYS A 38 -15.85 -8.45 -11.32
C LYS A 38 -15.84 -9.06 -9.93
N LEU A 39 -16.37 -10.26 -9.76
CA LEU A 39 -16.33 -11.01 -8.51
C LEU A 39 -14.90 -11.44 -8.19
N ARG A 40 -14.16 -11.99 -9.16
CA ARG A 40 -12.74 -12.33 -9.05
C ARG A 40 -11.86 -11.12 -8.77
N GLU A 41 -12.07 -9.99 -9.45
CA GLU A 41 -11.35 -8.74 -9.18
C GLU A 41 -11.62 -8.24 -7.76
N LYS A 42 -12.86 -8.37 -7.28
CA LYS A 42 -13.21 -8.04 -5.88
C LYS A 42 -12.54 -8.99 -4.89
N GLU A 43 -12.58 -10.30 -5.13
CA GLU A 43 -11.93 -11.32 -4.30
C GLU A 43 -10.41 -11.11 -4.27
N ASP A 44 -9.77 -10.90 -5.42
CA ASP A 44 -8.35 -10.59 -5.52
C ASP A 44 -7.99 -9.32 -4.75
N LEU A 45 -8.84 -8.30 -4.83
CA LEU A 45 -8.64 -7.05 -4.11
C LEU A 45 -8.85 -7.22 -2.60
N GLU A 46 -9.78 -8.07 -2.17
CA GLU A 46 -9.96 -8.45 -0.76
C GLU A 46 -8.78 -9.26 -0.23
N ILE A 47 -8.29 -10.23 -0.99
CA ILE A 47 -7.09 -11.01 -0.65
C ILE A 47 -5.89 -10.06 -0.52
N LYS A 48 -5.66 -9.20 -1.50
CA LYS A 48 -4.60 -8.18 -1.45
C LYS A 48 -4.73 -7.26 -0.24
N LYS A 49 -5.95 -6.84 0.12
CA LYS A 49 -6.20 -6.06 1.33
C LYS A 49 -5.84 -6.83 2.59
N ARG A 50 -6.30 -8.06 2.75
CA ARG A 50 -6.00 -8.91 3.92
C ARG A 50 -4.52 -9.20 4.04
N THR A 51 -3.85 -9.57 2.94
CA THR A 51 -2.39 -9.76 2.91
C THR A 51 -1.67 -8.47 3.25
N SER A 52 -2.13 -7.32 2.74
CA SER A 52 -1.55 -6.03 3.12
C SER A 52 -1.74 -5.72 4.61
N GLU A 53 -2.87 -6.09 5.22
CA GLU A 53 -3.13 -5.89 6.65
C GLU A 53 -2.23 -6.77 7.51
N MET A 54 -2.05 -8.04 7.14
CA MET A 54 -1.12 -8.96 7.82
C MET A 54 0.33 -8.46 7.73
N ILE A 55 0.78 -8.04 6.56
CA ILE A 55 2.15 -7.49 6.42
C ILE A 55 2.30 -6.22 7.26
N LYS A 56 1.28 -5.35 7.28
CA LYS A 56 1.30 -4.14 8.12
C LYS A 56 1.37 -4.47 9.61
N SER A 57 0.70 -5.51 10.08
CA SER A 57 0.79 -5.89 11.49
C SER A 57 2.17 -6.40 11.90
N PHE A 58 2.95 -6.97 10.96
CA PHE A 58 4.35 -7.29 11.24
C PHE A 58 5.24 -6.04 11.25
N LEU A 59 5.00 -5.11 10.32
CA LEU A 59 5.82 -3.91 10.21
C LEU A 59 5.50 -2.85 11.28
N ILE A 60 4.28 -2.82 11.80
CA ILE A 60 3.87 -1.78 12.75
C ILE A 60 4.72 -1.81 14.03
N GLU A 61 5.11 -2.98 14.51
CA GLU A 61 5.96 -3.09 15.70
C GLU A 61 7.37 -2.52 15.44
N GLU A 62 7.96 -2.82 14.29
CA GLU A 62 9.26 -2.23 13.88
C GLU A 62 9.14 -0.71 13.71
N LEU A 63 8.06 -0.24 13.08
CA LEU A 63 7.75 1.19 12.93
C LEU A 63 7.61 1.89 14.29
N LYS A 64 6.91 1.30 15.26
CA LYS A 64 6.75 1.84 16.62
C LYS A 64 8.08 1.91 17.35
N MET A 65 8.85 0.81 17.35
CA MET A 65 10.17 0.77 17.97
C MET A 65 11.09 1.86 17.42
N ASN A 66 11.12 2.05 16.10
CA ASN A 66 11.92 3.09 15.50
C ASN A 66 11.38 4.49 15.80
N ASN A 67 10.04 4.68 15.78
CA ASN A 67 9.41 5.94 16.14
C ASN A 67 9.80 6.38 17.57
N ASP A 68 9.81 5.45 18.52
CA ASP A 68 10.21 5.71 19.89
C ASP A 68 11.67 6.17 20.02
N LYS A 69 12.56 5.66 19.15
CA LYS A 69 13.97 6.07 19.11
C LYS A 69 14.15 7.48 18.53
N ILE A 70 13.30 7.88 17.59
CA ILE A 70 13.39 9.18 16.92
C ILE A 70 12.47 10.25 17.51
N LYS A 71 11.60 9.93 18.48
CA LYS A 71 10.65 10.89 19.07
C LYS A 71 11.34 12.12 19.69
N ASN A 72 12.54 11.94 20.22
CA ASN A 72 13.32 13.02 20.84
C ASN A 72 13.84 14.03 19.80
N LEU A 73 13.75 13.72 18.51
CA LEU A 73 14.08 14.65 17.44
C LEU A 73 12.99 15.69 17.19
N LYS A 74 11.77 15.44 17.66
CA LYS A 74 10.58 16.26 17.38
C LYS A 74 10.78 17.75 17.68
N PRO A 75 11.33 18.19 18.82
CA PRO A 75 11.51 19.62 19.10
C PRO A 75 12.41 20.33 18.06
N TYR A 76 13.37 19.60 17.48
CA TYR A 76 14.25 20.13 16.45
C TYR A 76 13.60 20.14 15.07
N LEU A 77 12.82 19.09 14.76
CA LEU A 77 12.12 18.96 13.47
C LEU A 77 10.91 19.89 13.35
N GLU A 78 10.34 20.38 14.46
CA GLU A 78 9.26 21.37 14.44
C GLU A 78 9.72 22.71 13.83
N LEU A 79 11.00 23.06 13.99
CA LEU A 79 11.61 24.23 13.37
C LEU A 79 11.70 24.08 11.84
N ASP A 80 11.70 25.20 11.12
CA ASP A 80 12.17 25.19 9.73
C ASP A 80 13.70 25.04 9.71
N TYR A 81 14.22 24.58 8.57
CA TYR A 81 15.66 24.30 8.44
C TYR A 81 16.55 25.52 8.69
N ASP A 82 16.14 26.71 8.25
CA ASP A 82 16.98 27.90 8.34
C ASP A 82 17.08 28.35 9.81
N THR A 83 15.97 28.30 10.56
CA THR A 83 15.94 28.51 12.01
C THR A 83 16.73 27.44 12.76
N PHE A 84 16.55 26.16 12.40
CA PHE A 84 17.28 25.04 13.01
C PHE A 84 18.79 25.21 12.90
N ILE A 85 19.31 25.52 11.70
CA ILE A 85 20.74 25.72 11.51
C ILE A 85 21.24 26.95 12.27
N ALA A 86 20.48 28.04 12.33
CA ALA A 86 20.88 29.23 13.08
C ALA A 86 21.04 28.95 14.59
N ASP A 87 20.10 28.21 15.18
CA ASP A 87 20.06 27.97 16.63
C ASP A 87 20.94 26.79 17.07
N TYR A 88 21.15 25.80 16.20
CA TYR A 88 21.80 24.52 16.55
C TYR A 88 23.05 24.22 15.73
N GLN A 89 23.64 25.20 15.03
CA GLN A 89 24.83 24.99 14.19
C GLN A 89 25.97 24.26 14.93
N GLN A 90 26.19 24.62 16.19
CA GLN A 90 27.28 24.08 17.03
C GLN A 90 26.82 22.97 17.97
N THR A 91 25.55 22.58 17.93
CA THR A 91 24.99 21.56 18.80
C THR A 91 24.98 20.22 18.08
N ASP A 92 25.69 19.25 18.63
CA ASP A 92 25.71 17.88 18.11
C ASP A 92 24.42 17.14 18.48
N ILE A 93 23.44 17.21 17.60
CA ILE A 93 22.20 16.43 17.74
C ILE A 93 22.43 15.05 17.12
N ILE A 94 22.80 14.11 17.98
CA ILE A 94 23.13 12.73 17.59
C ILE A 94 21.85 12.02 17.15
N LEU A 95 21.92 11.40 15.96
CA LEU A 95 20.88 10.55 15.42
C LEU A 95 21.09 9.11 15.89
N PRO A 96 20.00 8.34 16.16
CA PRO A 96 20.13 6.92 16.42
C PRO A 96 20.70 6.20 15.19
N ASN A 97 21.58 5.23 15.41
CA ASN A 97 22.24 4.46 14.35
C ASN A 97 21.85 2.97 14.37
N ASP A 98 20.87 2.62 15.19
CA ASP A 98 20.40 1.25 15.43
C ASP A 98 18.91 1.10 15.08
N LEU A 99 18.42 1.90 14.13
CA LEU A 99 17.06 1.77 13.62
C LEU A 99 16.92 0.45 12.84
N ARG A 100 15.87 -0.30 13.16
CA ARG A 100 15.63 -1.65 12.63
C ARG A 100 14.94 -1.55 11.27
N VAL A 101 15.44 -2.27 10.28
CA VAL A 101 14.86 -2.32 8.93
C VAL A 101 14.79 -3.74 8.39
N ASN A 102 14.97 -4.74 9.25
CA ASN A 102 15.18 -6.13 8.84
C ASN A 102 13.85 -6.77 8.44
N GLU A 103 12.82 -6.57 9.25
CA GLU A 103 11.47 -7.05 8.99
C GLU A 103 10.94 -6.45 7.68
N PHE A 104 11.16 -5.16 7.45
CA PHE A 104 10.87 -4.55 6.15
C PHE A 104 11.67 -5.14 5.00
N ASN A 105 12.98 -5.34 5.15
CA ASN A 105 13.81 -5.90 4.10
C ASN A 105 13.36 -7.30 3.69
N ASN A 106 12.84 -8.09 4.63
CA ASN A 106 12.29 -9.42 4.36
C ASN A 106 10.94 -9.35 3.62
N LEU A 107 10.13 -8.31 3.87
CA LEU A 107 8.75 -8.20 3.36
C LEU A 107 8.59 -7.24 2.17
N LYS A 108 9.61 -6.44 1.83
CA LYS A 108 9.51 -5.36 0.82
C LYS A 108 9.08 -5.85 -0.57
N TYR A 109 9.53 -7.03 -0.99
CA TYR A 109 9.16 -7.58 -2.29
C TYR A 109 7.70 -8.05 -2.31
N GLU A 110 7.21 -8.62 -1.22
CA GLU A 110 5.80 -8.99 -1.08
C GLU A 110 4.91 -7.74 -1.04
N LEU A 111 5.34 -6.68 -0.36
CA LEU A 111 4.66 -5.38 -0.39
C LEU A 111 4.54 -4.79 -1.81
N ILE A 112 5.61 -4.86 -2.60
CA ILE A 112 5.62 -4.35 -3.98
C ILE A 112 4.62 -5.09 -4.85
N LYS A 113 4.55 -6.42 -4.74
CA LYS A 113 3.61 -7.27 -5.50
C LYS A 113 2.14 -6.91 -5.23
N ILE A 114 1.83 -6.44 -4.03
CA ILE A 114 0.46 -6.11 -3.62
C ILE A 114 -0.01 -4.77 -4.22
N ASN A 115 0.91 -3.86 -4.58
CA ASN A 115 0.68 -2.60 -5.32
C ASN A 115 -0.53 -1.77 -4.81
N ILE A 116 -0.58 -1.47 -3.51
CA ILE A 116 -1.63 -0.61 -2.92
C ILE A 116 -0.97 0.69 -2.41
N ILE A 117 -1.63 1.83 -2.60
CA ILE A 117 -1.19 3.19 -2.18
C ILE A 117 -0.54 3.25 -0.76
N PRO A 118 -1.03 2.54 0.28
CA PRO A 118 -0.42 2.53 1.62
C PRO A 118 1.05 2.04 1.65
N VAL A 119 1.47 1.25 0.66
CA VAL A 119 2.85 0.74 0.57
C VAL A 119 3.85 1.89 0.39
N LYS A 120 3.49 2.95 -0.32
CA LYS A 120 4.38 4.11 -0.55
C LYS A 120 4.82 4.77 0.75
N ASN A 121 3.91 4.92 1.72
CA ASN A 121 4.24 5.54 3.00
C ASN A 121 5.20 4.68 3.80
N ILE A 122 4.98 3.37 3.83
CA ILE A 122 5.87 2.40 4.48
C ILE A 122 7.29 2.55 3.92
N PHE A 123 7.45 2.53 2.59
CA PHE A 123 8.75 2.73 1.96
C PHE A 123 9.41 4.04 2.34
N ASN A 124 8.65 5.13 2.44
CA ASN A 124 9.20 6.42 2.86
C ASN A 124 9.66 6.42 4.32
N PHE A 125 8.95 5.74 5.22
CA PHE A 125 9.37 5.62 6.61
C PHE A 125 10.69 4.85 6.72
N TYR A 126 10.82 3.73 5.99
CA TYR A 126 12.06 2.96 6.00
C TYR A 126 13.22 3.70 5.34
N ARG A 127 12.98 4.43 4.25
CA ARG A 127 14.00 5.31 3.67
C ARG A 127 14.42 6.42 4.62
N MET A 128 13.50 6.97 5.41
CA MET A 128 13.83 7.92 6.47
C MET A 128 14.72 7.27 7.54
N PHE A 129 14.42 6.04 7.97
CA PHE A 129 15.27 5.34 8.94
C PHE A 129 16.67 5.04 8.40
N GLU A 130 16.77 4.62 7.13
CA GLU A 130 18.07 4.44 6.47
C GLU A 130 18.86 5.75 6.41
N LEU A 131 18.20 6.86 6.08
CA LEU A 131 18.82 8.18 6.08
C LEU A 131 19.35 8.55 7.47
N ILE A 132 18.52 8.40 8.50
CA ILE A 132 18.89 8.69 9.89
C ILE A 132 20.10 7.86 10.33
N ASN A 133 20.09 6.55 10.04
CA ASN A 133 21.21 5.65 10.36
C ASN A 133 22.52 6.07 9.67
N ASN A 134 22.45 6.67 8.48
CA ASN A 134 23.62 7.03 7.68
C ASN A 134 24.15 8.44 7.97
N THR A 135 23.31 9.37 8.43
CA THR A 135 23.70 10.78 8.62
C THR A 135 24.42 11.04 9.95
N ASN A 136 24.27 10.17 10.96
CA ASN A 136 24.86 10.24 12.32
C ASN A 136 24.50 11.49 13.16
N LYS A 137 24.38 12.68 12.56
CA LYS A 137 24.09 13.95 13.24
C LYS A 137 23.12 14.81 12.42
N LEU A 138 22.08 15.34 13.07
CA LEU A 138 21.02 16.09 12.38
C LEU A 138 21.51 17.43 11.80
N ASN A 139 22.45 18.10 12.45
CA ASN A 139 23.03 19.39 12.00
C ASN A 139 23.92 19.26 10.75
N VAL A 140 24.27 18.04 10.34
CA VAL A 140 25.02 17.76 9.11
C VAL A 140 24.10 17.41 7.94
N ALA A 141 22.81 17.16 8.21
CA ALA A 141 21.83 16.87 7.16
C ALA A 141 21.65 18.08 6.24
N SER A 142 21.61 17.84 4.93
CA SER A 142 21.22 18.87 3.97
C SER A 142 19.77 19.34 4.20
N LYS A 143 19.43 20.54 3.71
CA LYS A 143 18.05 21.05 3.75
C LYS A 143 17.02 20.06 3.21
N HIS A 144 17.37 19.31 2.16
CA HIS A 144 16.49 18.30 1.59
C HIS A 144 16.29 17.11 2.54
N GLU A 145 17.37 16.59 3.11
CA GLU A 145 17.35 15.47 4.06
C GLU A 145 16.60 15.84 5.34
N PHE A 146 16.86 17.02 5.91
CA PHE A 146 16.16 17.53 7.08
C PHE A 146 14.65 17.61 6.84
N ASN A 147 14.24 18.23 5.74
CA ASN A 147 12.81 18.33 5.38
C ASN A 147 12.19 16.96 5.09
N TYR A 148 12.95 16.04 4.50
CA TYR A 148 12.50 14.67 4.29
C TYR A 148 12.25 13.94 5.62
N ILE A 149 13.16 14.07 6.58
CA ILE A 149 13.02 13.49 7.93
C ILE A 149 11.81 14.11 8.63
N LYS A 150 11.70 15.45 8.65
CA LYS A 150 10.57 16.18 9.25
C LYS A 150 9.22 15.66 8.75
N ILE A 151 9.01 15.71 7.43
CA ILE A 151 7.71 15.34 6.83
C ILE A 151 7.37 13.87 7.10
N ASN A 152 8.36 12.97 7.06
CA ASN A 152 8.09 11.54 7.25
C ASN A 152 7.95 11.16 8.73
N GLN A 153 8.57 11.90 9.65
CA GLN A 153 8.36 11.74 11.10
C GLN A 153 6.91 12.10 11.47
N GLU A 154 6.40 13.25 11.00
CA GLU A 154 5.01 13.66 11.23
C GLU A 154 4.00 12.64 10.66
N ARG A 155 4.28 12.14 9.45
CA ARG A 155 3.46 11.12 8.80
C ARG A 155 3.52 9.77 9.51
N LEU A 156 4.67 9.41 10.08
CA LEU A 156 4.85 8.18 10.82
C LEU A 156 4.01 8.20 12.11
N GLU A 157 4.08 9.29 12.88
CA GLU A 157 3.24 9.46 14.08
C GLU A 157 1.75 9.34 13.73
N SER A 158 1.31 10.06 12.68
CA SER A 158 -0.08 9.99 12.21
C SER A 158 -0.49 8.58 11.75
N TYR A 159 0.41 7.87 11.06
CA TYR A 159 0.17 6.50 10.60
C TYR A 159 0.01 5.52 11.77
N ILE A 160 0.89 5.58 12.77
CA ILE A 160 0.83 4.73 13.96
C ILE A 160 -0.45 5.00 14.75
N ASN A 161 -0.75 6.26 15.04
CA ASN A 161 -1.96 6.65 15.78
C ASN A 161 -3.25 6.20 15.07
N THR A 162 -3.30 6.33 13.74
CA THR A 162 -4.44 5.87 12.94
C THR A 162 -4.60 4.36 13.00
N TYR A 163 -3.49 3.61 12.97
CA TYR A 163 -3.51 2.16 13.08
C TYR A 163 -4.01 1.71 14.47
N GLU A 164 -3.48 2.30 15.54
CA GLU A 164 -3.86 1.97 16.92
C GLU A 164 -5.33 2.28 17.19
N LYS A 165 -5.83 3.43 16.74
CA LYS A 165 -7.24 3.78 16.87
C LYS A 165 -8.13 2.72 16.20
N ARG A 166 -7.82 2.33 14.96
CA ARG A 166 -8.57 1.28 14.24
C ARG A 166 -8.51 -0.07 14.96
N PHE A 167 -7.35 -0.42 15.51
CA PHE A 167 -7.19 -1.64 16.28
C PHE A 167 -8.08 -1.63 17.53
N MET A 168 -8.09 -0.53 18.29
CA MET A 168 -8.96 -0.37 19.45
C MET A 168 -10.45 -0.37 19.08
N ASP A 169 -10.83 0.28 17.98
CA ASP A 169 -12.22 0.28 17.51
C ASP A 169 -12.71 -1.14 17.14
N LEU A 170 -11.81 -1.99 16.63
CA LEU A 170 -12.14 -3.36 16.19
C LEU A 170 -12.04 -4.41 17.30
N TYR A 171 -11.12 -4.24 18.25
CA TYR A 171 -10.76 -5.29 19.23
C TYR A 171 -10.79 -4.83 20.68
N GLY A 172 -10.88 -3.52 20.95
CA GLY A 172 -10.90 -2.93 22.30
C GLY A 172 -12.29 -2.88 22.95
N SER A 173 -13.32 -3.39 22.27
CA SER A 173 -14.67 -3.56 22.82
C SER A 173 -14.80 -4.95 23.46
N ILE A 174 -14.15 -5.14 24.61
CA ILE A 174 -14.37 -6.30 25.51
C ILE A 174 -14.79 -5.76 26.87
#